data_AF-A0A2D0IZ18-F1
#
_entry.id   AF-A0A2D0IZ18-F1
#
_cell.length_a   1.000
_cell.length_b   1.000
_cell.length_c   1.000
_cell.angle_alpha   90.00
_cell.angle_beta   90.00
_cell.angle_gamma   90.00
#
_symmetry.space_group_name_H-M   'P 1'
#
loop_
_entity.id
_entity.type
_entity.pdbx_description
1 polymer ?
#
loop_
_entity_poly.entity_id
_entity_poly.type
_entity_poly.pdbx_seq_one_letter_code
_entity_poly.pdbx_strand_id
1 'polypeptide(L)'
;MSVYSPYHNKAPHNKDTIVTFYEYRHGSLWQIRRNVFDNPPIAETLRISQDNSVIFKLRQLQKRNEPLSDDDVARLTFDAKQIEKISDALIADEVKLLQGHWQNGRVTTCSGKQLFIEFEPHAQKWLEERQSNSSGLLTIAWLDSTEGKKLLLVANDDFCRWEPTKDKL
;
A
#
# COMPACT_ATOMS: atom_id res chain seq x y z
N MET A 1 -15.66 2.53 -0.25
CA MET A 1 -14.69 1.54 -0.77
C MET A 1 -13.34 2.22 -0.91
N SER A 2 -12.43 1.89 0.02
CA SER A 2 -11.07 2.41 0.04
C SER A 2 -10.13 1.31 -0.44
N VAL A 3 -9.33 1.59 -1.47
CA VAL A 3 -8.33 0.63 -1.94
C VAL A 3 -6.94 1.09 -1.47
N TYR A 4 -6.24 0.19 -0.80
CA TYR A 4 -4.87 0.36 -0.29
C TYR A 4 -3.96 -0.57 -1.10
N SER A 5 -2.86 -0.04 -1.63
CA SER A 5 -1.94 -0.78 -2.50
C SER A 5 -0.53 -0.81 -1.91
N PRO A 6 -0.04 -1.99 -1.47
CA PRO A 6 1.31 -2.16 -0.95
C PRO A 6 2.32 -2.63 -2.02
N TYR A 7 2.02 -2.50 -3.32
CA TYR A 7 2.91 -3.05 -4.35
C TYR A 7 4.24 -2.28 -4.44
N HIS A 8 5.33 -3.01 -4.24
CA HIS A 8 6.68 -2.55 -4.47
C HIS A 8 6.92 -2.36 -5.98
N ASN A 9 7.35 -1.17 -6.40
CA ASN A 9 7.93 -1.02 -7.74
C ASN A 9 9.37 -1.58 -7.72
N LYS A 10 9.77 -2.26 -8.79
CA LYS A 10 10.98 -3.10 -8.90
C LYS A 10 12.27 -2.26 -8.91
N ALA A 11 12.74 -1.81 -7.74
CA ALA A 11 14.09 -1.32 -7.58
C ALA A 11 14.74 -1.96 -6.33
N PRO A 12 15.87 -2.68 -6.47
CA PRO A 12 16.54 -3.40 -5.37
C PRO A 12 17.02 -2.53 -4.20
N HIS A 13 16.87 -1.19 -4.31
CA HIS A 13 17.48 -0.22 -3.40
C HIS A 13 16.53 0.90 -2.94
N ASN A 14 15.27 0.93 -3.36
CA ASN A 14 14.35 1.96 -2.91
C ASN A 14 13.74 1.59 -1.56
N LYS A 15 14.06 2.39 -0.54
CA LYS A 15 13.60 2.26 0.85
C LYS A 15 12.22 2.90 1.06
N ASP A 16 11.61 3.42 0.00
CA ASP A 16 10.48 4.33 0.11
C ASP A 16 9.19 3.53 0.17
N THR A 17 8.61 3.45 1.37
CA THR A 17 7.25 2.94 1.54
C THR A 17 6.31 3.88 0.77
N ILE A 18 5.52 3.34 -0.16
CA ILE A 18 4.48 4.11 -0.86
C ILE A 18 3.13 3.60 -0.41
N VAL A 19 2.27 4.50 0.03
CA VAL A 19 0.90 4.18 0.41
C VAL A 19 -0.05 5.03 -0.41
N THR A 20 -0.92 4.38 -1.15
CA THR A 20 -1.97 5.05 -1.92
C THR A 20 -3.34 4.60 -1.43
N PHE A 21 -4.18 5.58 -1.12
CA PHE A 21 -5.60 5.41 -0.83
C PHE A 21 -6.42 5.87 -2.02
N TYR A 22 -7.24 4.97 -2.54
CA TYR A 22 -8.25 5.28 -3.55
C TYR A 22 -9.61 5.28 -2.86
N GLU A 23 -10.39 6.33 -3.02
CA GLU A 23 -11.75 6.41 -2.48
C GLU A 23 -12.74 6.41 -3.63
N TYR A 24 -13.70 5.48 -3.59
CA TYR A 24 -14.77 5.37 -4.57
C TYR A 24 -16.12 5.77 -3.97
N ARG A 25 -16.93 6.52 -4.74
CA ARG A 25 -18.31 6.90 -4.40
C ARG A 25 -19.22 6.49 -5.54
N HIS A 26 -20.28 5.73 -5.23
CA HIS A 26 -21.22 5.20 -6.23
C HIS A 26 -20.50 4.51 -7.42
N GLY A 27 -19.44 3.75 -7.14
CA GLY A 27 -18.65 3.04 -8.15
C GLY A 27 -17.72 3.92 -9.01
N SER A 28 -17.55 5.20 -8.68
CA SER A 28 -16.65 6.11 -9.39
C SER A 28 -15.52 6.60 -8.48
N LEU A 29 -14.31 6.68 -9.04
CA LEU A 29 -13.14 7.20 -8.33
C LEU A 29 -13.39 8.68 -7.94
N TRP A 30 -13.31 8.96 -6.65
CA TRP A 30 -13.57 10.28 -6.08
C TRP A 30 -12.29 10.98 -5.63
N GLN A 31 -11.37 10.22 -5.02
CA GLN A 31 -10.13 10.79 -4.48
C GLN A 31 -8.99 9.78 -4.52
N ILE A 32 -7.79 10.28 -4.81
CA ILE A 32 -6.53 9.58 -4.62
C ILE A 32 -5.70 10.37 -3.60
N ARG A 33 -5.21 9.68 -2.56
CA ARG A 33 -4.21 10.21 -1.63
C ARG A 33 -3.00 9.29 -1.64
N ARG A 34 -1.85 9.80 -2.06
CA ARG A 34 -0.61 9.02 -2.15
C ARG A 34 0.46 9.64 -1.27
N ASN A 35 1.05 8.83 -0.39
CA ASN A 35 2.15 9.21 0.48
C ASN A 35 3.39 8.40 0.08
N VAL A 36 4.48 9.09 -0.18
CA VAL A 36 5.81 8.50 -0.38
C VAL A 36 6.61 8.81 0.87
N PHE A 37 6.91 7.78 1.65
CA PHE A 37 7.71 7.85 2.87
C PHE A 37 9.21 7.80 2.53
N ASP A 38 9.65 8.73 1.68
CA ASP A 38 11.05 9.04 1.42
C ASP A 38 11.55 10.12 2.43
N ASN A 39 12.83 10.46 2.39
CA ASN A 39 13.41 11.57 3.13
C ASN A 39 13.93 12.65 2.16
N PRO A 40 13.14 13.69 1.85
CA PRO A 40 11.92 14.11 2.54
C PRO A 40 10.62 13.45 2.00
N PRO A 41 9.58 13.35 2.85
CA PRO A 41 8.31 12.74 2.44
C PRO A 41 7.54 13.62 1.46
N ILE A 42 6.79 12.96 0.58
CA ILE A 42 5.93 13.61 -0.43
C ILE A 42 4.50 13.11 -0.26
N ALA A 43 3.53 14.03 -0.28
CA ALA A 43 2.11 13.70 -0.30
C ALA A 43 1.43 14.26 -1.56
N GLU A 44 0.63 13.45 -2.23
CA GLU A 44 -0.12 13.82 -3.43
C GLU A 44 -1.61 13.61 -3.16
N THR A 45 -2.44 14.58 -3.54
CA THR A 45 -3.90 14.51 -3.45
C THR A 45 -4.53 14.91 -4.77
N LEU A 46 -5.37 14.03 -5.31
CA LEU A 46 -6.18 14.26 -6.49
C LEU A 46 -7.65 14.04 -6.12
N ARG A 47 -8.53 14.98 -6.46
CA ARG A 47 -9.98 14.81 -6.36
C ARG A 47 -10.64 14.96 -7.72
N ILE A 48 -11.61 14.10 -7.96
CA ILE A 48 -12.31 13.96 -9.23
C ILE A 48 -13.81 14.08 -8.93
N SER A 49 -14.53 14.88 -9.71
CA SER A 49 -15.99 14.99 -9.63
C SER A 49 -16.68 13.86 -10.38
N GLN A 50 -18.01 13.78 -10.25
CA GLN A 50 -18.82 12.73 -10.88
C GLN A 50 -18.76 12.75 -12.42
N ASP A 51 -18.50 13.90 -13.03
CA ASP A 51 -18.30 14.07 -14.48
C ASP A 51 -16.86 13.73 -14.93
N ASN A 52 -16.05 13.16 -14.04
CA ASN A 52 -14.66 12.79 -14.26
C ASN A 52 -13.72 13.99 -14.49
N SER A 53 -14.14 15.22 -14.15
CA SER A 53 -13.25 16.39 -14.17
C SER A 53 -12.42 16.50 -12.88
N VAL A 54 -11.21 17.04 -13.01
CA VAL A 54 -10.30 17.24 -11.86
C VAL A 54 -10.69 18.52 -11.13
N ILE A 55 -11.10 18.38 -9.88
CA ILE A 55 -11.54 19.50 -9.03
C ILE A 55 -10.49 19.91 -7.99
N PHE A 56 -9.48 19.07 -7.74
CA PHE A 56 -8.36 19.40 -6.87
C PHE A 56 -7.14 18.56 -7.22
N LYS A 57 -5.96 19.18 -7.34
CA LYS A 57 -4.70 18.49 -7.61
C LYS A 57 -3.53 19.17 -6.89
N LEU A 58 -2.90 18.47 -5.94
CA LEU A 58 -1.85 19.03 -5.09
C LEU A 58 -0.76 17.99 -4.81
N ARG A 59 0.50 18.41 -4.91
CA ARG A 59 1.67 17.76 -4.34
C ARG A 59 2.23 18.63 -3.22
N GLN A 60 2.42 18.04 -2.06
CA GLN A 60 3.02 18.64 -0.88
C GLN A 60 4.43 18.08 -0.74
N LEU A 61 5.41 18.97 -0.79
CA LEU A 61 6.82 18.73 -0.53
C LEU A 61 7.18 19.33 0.82
N GLN A 62 8.32 18.95 1.40
CA GLN A 62 8.76 19.43 2.72
C GLN A 62 8.69 20.94 2.93
N LYS A 63 8.98 21.74 1.87
CA LYS A 63 9.10 23.19 1.96
C LYS A 63 8.06 23.97 1.14
N ARG A 64 7.29 23.29 0.28
CA ARG A 64 6.35 23.96 -0.63
C ARG A 64 5.23 23.03 -1.05
N ASN A 65 4.15 23.64 -1.54
CA ASN A 65 3.10 22.95 -2.26
C ASN A 65 3.18 23.33 -3.74
N GLU A 66 2.87 22.38 -4.61
CA GLU A 66 2.78 22.60 -6.05
C GLU A 66 1.59 21.82 -6.63
N PRO A 67 0.96 22.30 -7.72
CA PRO A 67 -0.08 21.52 -8.39
C PRO A 67 0.52 20.27 -9.03
N LEU A 68 -0.26 19.19 -9.12
CA LEU A 68 0.13 18.02 -9.92
C LEU A 68 0.11 18.39 -11.41
N SER A 69 1.10 17.90 -12.16
CA SER A 69 1.11 18.02 -13.62
C SER A 69 0.01 17.17 -14.25
N ASP A 70 -0.29 17.41 -15.52
CA ASP A 70 -1.30 16.60 -16.23
C ASP A 70 -0.82 15.15 -16.43
N ASP A 71 0.49 14.96 -16.60
CA ASP A 71 1.11 13.62 -16.61
C ASP A 71 0.97 12.92 -15.25
N ASP A 72 1.15 13.64 -14.14
CA ASP A 72 0.94 13.08 -12.79
C ASP A 72 -0.52 12.64 -12.60
N VAL A 73 -1.48 13.45 -13.05
CA VAL A 73 -2.91 13.12 -13.03
C VAL A 73 -3.19 11.87 -13.87
N ALA A 74 -2.66 11.81 -15.10
CA ALA A 74 -2.85 10.67 -16.00
C ALA A 74 -2.26 9.38 -15.39
N ARG A 75 -1.06 9.45 -14.81
CA ARG A 75 -0.44 8.31 -14.11
C ARG A 75 -1.27 7.85 -12.93
N LEU A 76 -1.64 8.74 -12.02
CA LEU A 76 -2.39 8.37 -10.81
C LEU A 76 -3.76 7.76 -11.13
N THR A 77 -4.46 8.29 -12.13
CA THR A 77 -5.76 7.76 -12.59
C THR A 77 -5.62 6.43 -13.32
N PHE A 78 -4.55 6.24 -14.09
CA PHE A 78 -4.22 4.95 -14.70
C PHE A 78 -3.93 3.90 -13.62
N ASP A 79 -3.07 4.21 -12.66
CA ASP A 79 -2.74 3.31 -11.55
C ASP A 79 -4.00 2.92 -10.75
N ALA A 80 -4.90 3.87 -10.49
CA ALA A 80 -6.17 3.59 -9.82
C ALA A 80 -6.99 2.50 -10.55
N LYS A 81 -7.12 2.61 -11.88
CA LYS A 81 -7.86 1.63 -12.70
C LYS A 81 -7.19 0.26 -12.72
N GLN A 82 -5.85 0.22 -12.73
CA GLN A 82 -5.13 -1.07 -12.68
C GLN A 82 -5.30 -1.74 -11.33
N ILE A 83 -5.18 -0.97 -10.24
CA ILE A 83 -5.33 -1.48 -8.89
C ILE A 83 -6.76 -1.94 -8.61
N GLU A 84 -7.78 -1.24 -9.12
CA GLU A 84 -9.18 -1.67 -9.05
C GLU A 84 -9.36 -3.05 -9.70
N LYS A 85 -8.91 -3.22 -10.95
CA LYS A 85 -8.99 -4.51 -11.66
C LYS A 85 -8.25 -5.65 -10.95
N ILE A 86 -7.06 -5.37 -10.43
CA ILE A 86 -6.28 -6.36 -9.67
C ILE A 86 -7.04 -6.71 -8.38
N SER A 87 -7.58 -5.71 -7.67
CA SER A 87 -8.36 -5.94 -6.45
C SER A 87 -9.59 -6.79 -6.72
N ASP A 88 -10.33 -6.52 -7.79
CA ASP A 88 -11.52 -7.30 -8.17
C ASP A 88 -11.16 -8.77 -8.46
N ALA A 89 -10.06 -9.00 -9.20
CA ALA A 89 -9.58 -10.36 -9.47
C ALA A 89 -9.16 -11.08 -8.18
N LEU A 90 -8.40 -10.42 -7.30
CA LEU A 90 -7.99 -10.99 -6.01
C LEU A 90 -9.20 -11.33 -5.13
N ILE A 91 -10.22 -10.47 -5.11
CA ILE A 91 -11.46 -10.72 -4.36
C ILE A 91 -12.21 -11.91 -4.95
N ALA A 92 -12.32 -12.01 -6.28
CA ALA A 92 -13.00 -13.11 -6.96
C ALA A 92 -12.34 -14.47 -6.66
N ASP A 93 -11.01 -14.49 -6.51
CA ASP A 93 -10.23 -15.68 -6.17
C ASP A 93 -10.06 -15.88 -4.64
N GLU A 94 -10.87 -15.18 -3.83
CA GLU A 94 -10.85 -15.24 -2.35
C GLU A 94 -9.48 -14.94 -1.70
N VAL A 95 -8.61 -14.21 -2.41
CA VAL A 95 -7.28 -13.82 -1.92
C VAL A 95 -7.40 -12.70 -0.90
N LYS A 96 -6.78 -12.89 0.25
CA LYS A 96 -6.82 -11.92 1.36
C LYS A 96 -5.53 -11.13 1.44
N LEU A 97 -5.65 -9.80 1.46
CA LEU A 97 -4.55 -8.94 1.88
C LEU A 97 -4.51 -8.90 3.41
N LEU A 98 -3.38 -9.30 3.99
CA LEU A 98 -3.14 -9.29 5.42
C LEU A 98 -1.91 -8.45 5.74
N GLN A 99 -1.92 -7.87 6.94
CA GLN A 99 -0.88 -6.97 7.42
C GLN A 99 -0.56 -7.24 8.90
N GLY A 100 0.69 -7.00 9.29
CA GLY A 100 1.10 -7.18 10.67
C GLY A 100 2.57 -6.93 10.92
N HIS A 101 2.95 -6.98 12.18
CA HIS A 101 4.33 -6.85 12.63
C HIS A 101 5.02 -8.20 12.64
N TRP A 102 6.17 -8.28 11.97
CA TRP A 102 7.00 -9.47 11.87
C TRP A 102 8.04 -9.51 12.99
N GLN A 103 8.17 -10.67 13.62
CA GLN A 103 9.21 -10.96 14.59
C GLN A 103 9.55 -12.45 14.59
N ASN A 104 10.74 -12.81 14.10
CA ASN A 104 11.33 -14.16 14.22
C ASN A 104 10.38 -15.30 13.78
N GLY A 105 9.80 -15.23 12.59
CA GLY A 105 8.89 -16.29 12.09
C GLY A 105 7.44 -16.15 12.57
N ARG A 106 7.14 -15.18 13.43
CA ARG A 106 5.79 -14.88 13.90
C ARG A 106 5.32 -13.54 13.36
N VAL A 107 4.04 -13.47 13.06
CA VAL A 107 3.36 -12.23 12.72
C VAL A 107 2.33 -11.92 13.79
N THR A 108 2.42 -10.73 14.35
CA THR A 108 1.30 -10.13 15.09
C THR A 108 0.51 -9.30 14.10
N THR A 109 -0.68 -9.76 13.69
CA THR A 109 -1.54 -9.01 12.77
C THR A 109 -1.86 -7.63 13.32
N CYS A 110 -2.27 -6.69 12.47
CA CYS A 110 -2.67 -5.35 12.90
C CYS A 110 -3.82 -5.35 13.93
N SER A 111 -4.64 -6.41 13.95
CA SER A 111 -5.68 -6.67 14.98
C SER A 111 -5.16 -7.26 16.30
N GLY A 112 -3.87 -7.55 16.42
CA GLY A 112 -3.23 -8.13 17.61
C GLY A 112 -3.20 -9.67 17.65
N LYS A 113 -3.84 -10.36 16.69
CA LYS A 113 -3.77 -11.84 16.60
C LYS A 113 -2.38 -12.30 16.19
N GLN A 114 -1.82 -13.28 16.89
CA GLN A 114 -0.57 -13.93 16.51
C GLN A 114 -0.79 -15.08 15.53
N LEU A 115 0.04 -15.12 14.50
CA LEU A 115 0.05 -16.14 13.46
C LEU A 115 1.49 -16.63 13.25
N PHE A 116 1.64 -17.93 13.02
CA PHE A 116 2.85 -18.49 12.44
C PHE A 116 2.67 -18.51 10.93
N ILE A 117 3.61 -17.90 10.20
CA ILE A 117 3.51 -17.76 8.76
C ILE A 117 4.83 -18.20 8.14
N GLU A 118 4.72 -19.13 7.19
CA GLU A 118 5.83 -19.56 6.37
C GLU A 118 5.64 -18.99 4.96
N PHE A 119 6.63 -18.22 4.52
CA PHE A 119 6.70 -17.71 3.15
C PHE A 119 7.61 -18.58 2.31
N GLU A 120 7.53 -18.41 0.99
CA GLU A 120 8.48 -19.00 0.06
C GLU A 120 9.95 -18.69 0.44
N PRO A 121 10.90 -19.60 0.18
CA PRO A 121 12.28 -19.48 0.69
C PRO A 121 12.97 -18.15 0.35
N HIS A 122 12.68 -17.58 -0.83
CA HIS A 122 13.24 -16.29 -1.23
C HIS A 122 12.72 -15.12 -0.38
N ALA A 123 11.43 -15.13 -0.04
CA ALA A 123 10.81 -14.10 0.79
C ALA A 123 11.23 -14.24 2.25
N GLN A 124 11.38 -15.47 2.73
CA GLN A 124 11.91 -15.77 4.06
C GLN A 124 13.34 -15.23 4.22
N LYS A 125 14.22 -15.52 3.25
CA LYS A 125 15.59 -15.00 3.24
C LYS A 125 15.61 -13.47 3.23
N TRP A 126 14.76 -12.84 2.42
CA TRP A 126 14.67 -11.38 2.38
C TRP A 126 14.20 -10.78 3.72
N LEU A 127 13.24 -11.40 4.40
CA LEU A 127 12.80 -10.98 5.73
C LEU A 127 13.92 -11.07 6.77
N GLU A 128 14.69 -12.15 6.76
CA GLU A 128 15.83 -12.36 7.65
C GLU A 128 16.95 -11.33 7.41
N GLU A 129 17.28 -11.08 6.13
CA GLU A 129 18.21 -10.01 5.73
C GLU A 129 17.71 -8.63 6.17
N ARG A 130 16.41 -8.36 6.04
CA ARG A 130 15.86 -7.06 6.44
C ARG A 130 15.82 -6.90 7.95
N GLN A 131 15.51 -7.95 8.69
CA GLN A 131 15.43 -7.94 10.15
C GLN A 131 16.83 -7.80 10.77
N SER A 132 17.83 -8.48 10.24
CA SER A 132 19.22 -8.36 10.70
C SER A 132 19.82 -6.96 10.46
N ASN A 133 19.42 -6.29 9.38
CA ASN A 133 19.86 -4.93 9.04
C ASN A 133 18.98 -3.81 9.60
N SER A 134 18.00 -4.14 10.44
CA SER A 134 17.08 -3.18 11.01
C SER A 134 17.16 -3.15 12.53
N SER A 135 17.20 -1.94 13.10
CA SER A 135 17.13 -1.71 14.55
C SER A 135 15.70 -1.66 15.09
N GLY A 136 14.68 -1.77 14.22
CA GLY A 136 13.27 -1.56 14.57
C GLY A 136 12.37 -2.74 14.21
N LEU A 137 11.13 -2.67 14.68
CA LEU A 137 10.07 -3.62 14.31
C LEU A 137 9.79 -3.52 12.81
N LEU A 138 9.65 -4.66 12.15
CA LEU A 138 9.26 -4.71 10.74
C LEU A 138 7.75 -4.87 10.63
N THR A 139 7.13 -4.07 9.78
CA THR A 139 5.73 -4.26 9.37
C THR A 139 5.71 -4.89 8.00
N ILE A 140 4.88 -5.92 7.81
CA ILE A 140 4.78 -6.67 6.58
C ILE A 140 3.33 -6.70 6.05
N ALA A 141 3.19 -6.76 4.73
CA ALA A 141 1.92 -7.00 4.05
C ALA A 141 2.09 -8.17 3.09
N TRP A 142 1.10 -9.06 3.04
CA TRP A 142 1.13 -10.24 2.16
C TRP A 142 -0.25 -10.62 1.66
N LEU A 143 -0.27 -11.32 0.53
CA LEU A 143 -1.46 -12.01 0.02
C LEU A 143 -1.49 -13.42 0.59
N ASP A 144 -2.66 -13.85 1.06
CA ASP A 144 -2.94 -15.19 1.54
C ASP A 144 -4.04 -15.82 0.69
N SER A 145 -3.75 -17.00 0.14
CA SER A 145 -4.62 -17.74 -0.77
C SER A 145 -4.43 -19.25 -0.57
N THR A 146 -5.27 -20.05 -1.21
CA THR A 146 -5.14 -21.52 -1.23
C THR A 146 -3.85 -21.98 -1.91
N GLU A 147 -3.33 -21.20 -2.86
CA GLU A 147 -2.08 -21.51 -3.59
C GLU A 147 -0.83 -21.17 -2.79
N GLY A 148 -0.95 -20.40 -1.71
CA GLY A 148 0.15 -20.01 -0.85
C GLY A 148 0.13 -18.54 -0.48
N LYS A 149 1.28 -18.09 0.05
CA LYS A 149 1.44 -16.76 0.63
C LYS A 149 2.49 -15.96 -0.12
N LYS A 150 2.12 -14.75 -0.54
CA LYS A 150 3.01 -13.86 -1.29
C LYS A 150 3.28 -12.59 -0.51
N LEU A 151 4.51 -12.44 -0.04
CA LEU A 151 4.99 -11.22 0.59
C LEU A 151 4.98 -10.06 -0.42
N LEU A 152 4.34 -8.95 -0.07
CA LEU A 152 4.21 -7.76 -0.93
C LEU A 152 5.10 -6.61 -0.48
N LEU A 153 5.19 -6.38 0.83
CA LEU A 153 5.88 -5.24 1.41
C LEU A 153 6.51 -5.61 2.76
N VAL A 154 7.70 -5.07 3.00
CA VAL A 154 8.41 -5.09 4.28
C VAL A 154 8.94 -3.69 4.52
N ALA A 155 8.51 -3.06 5.61
CA ALA A 155 8.88 -1.68 5.94
C ALA A 155 9.21 -1.53 7.43
N ASN A 156 9.95 -0.47 7.74
CA ASN A 156 10.13 0.01 9.10
C ASN A 156 8.98 0.91 9.57
N ASP A 157 8.25 1.49 8.62
CA ASP A 157 7.03 2.23 8.90
C ASP A 157 5.94 1.28 9.42
N ASP A 158 5.26 1.71 10.49
CA ASP A 158 4.04 1.06 10.92
C ASP A 158 2.89 1.50 10.01
N PHE A 159 2.51 0.63 9.09
CA PHE A 159 1.34 0.81 8.22
C PHE A 159 0.08 0.10 8.73
N CYS A 160 0.11 -0.55 9.90
CA CYS A 160 -1.11 -1.09 10.52
C CYS A 160 -2.12 0.00 10.88
N ARG A 161 -1.65 1.22 11.16
CA ARG A 161 -2.54 2.40 11.30
C ARG A 161 -3.43 2.64 10.07
N TRP A 162 -3.01 2.17 8.90
CA TRP A 162 -3.70 2.34 7.62
C TRP A 162 -4.39 1.06 7.13
N GLU A 163 -4.42 0.00 7.93
CA GLU A 163 -5.16 -1.20 7.58
C GLU A 163 -6.62 -0.82 7.27
N PRO A 164 -7.15 -1.23 6.09
CA PRO A 164 -8.52 -0.99 5.73
C PRO A 164 -9.44 -1.84 6.64
N THR A 165 -10.25 -1.17 7.46
CA THR A 165 -11.27 -1.81 8.30
C THR A 165 -12.66 -1.44 7.77
N LYS A 166 -13.67 -2.25 8.08
CA LYS A 166 -15.08 -1.95 7.71
C LYS A 166 -15.52 -0.56 8.16
N ASP A 167 -15.02 -0.07 9.29
CA ASP A 167 -15.36 1.24 9.84
C ASP A 167 -14.59 2.40 9.18
N LYS A 168 -13.52 2.09 8.43
CA LYS A 168 -12.74 3.05 7.64
C LYS A 168 -13.13 3.04 6.14
N LEU A 169 -14.18 2.29 5.75
CA LEU A 169 -14.62 2.05 4.36
C LEU A 169 -15.82 2.87 3.89
#